data_AF-A0A349QNK9-F1
#
_entry.id   AF-A0A349QNK9-F1
#
_cell.length_a   1.000
_cell.length_b   1.000
_cell.length_c   1.000
_cell.angle_alpha   90.00
_cell.angle_beta   90.00
_cell.angle_gamma   90.00
#
_symmetry.space_group_name_H-M   'P 1'
#
loop_
_entity.id
_entity.type
_entity.pdbx_description
1 polymer ?
#
loop_
_entity_poly.entity_id
_entity_poly.type
_entity_poly.pdbx_seq_one_letter_code
_entity_poly.pdbx_strand_id
1 'polypeptide(L)'
;MRNQNIAKVLKAYRKQNHLTVNDVSILLEERSFTAAPKTIYGWESGQANPSADILLTLCDLYNITDILEAFGYENNENLEVSQSLC
;
A
#
# COMPACT_ATOMS: atom_id res chain seq x y z
N MET A 1 -4.48 -11.30 -8.83
CA MET A 1 -3.48 -10.54 -9.63
C MET A 1 -2.32 -10.18 -8.70
N ARG A 2 -1.08 -10.57 -9.03
CA ARG A 2 0.13 -10.14 -8.29
C ARG A 2 0.49 -8.74 -8.75
N ASN A 3 0.35 -7.73 -7.90
CA ASN A 3 0.75 -6.37 -8.26
C ASN A 3 2.19 -6.15 -7.77
N GLN A 4 3.16 -6.45 -8.62
CA GLN A 4 4.58 -6.29 -8.29
C GLN A 4 4.95 -4.84 -7.94
N ASN A 5 4.13 -3.86 -8.35
CA ASN A 5 4.36 -2.47 -8.00
C ASN A 5 4.05 -2.20 -6.53
N ILE A 6 2.93 -2.73 -6.01
CA ILE A 6 2.55 -2.58 -4.59
C ILE A 6 3.67 -3.10 -3.68
N ALA A 7 4.18 -4.30 -3.97
CA ALA A 7 5.26 -4.91 -3.20
C ALA A 7 6.52 -4.03 -3.14
N LYS A 8 6.94 -3.48 -4.29
CA LYS A 8 8.13 -2.61 -4.39
C LYS A 8 7.95 -1.31 -3.62
N VAL A 9 6.80 -0.65 -3.78
CA VAL A 9 6.46 0.62 -3.13
C VAL A 9 6.43 0.43 -1.61
N LEU A 10 5.68 -0.56 -1.10
CA LEU A 10 5.60 -0.83 0.34
C LEU A 10 6.99 -1.04 0.97
N LYS A 11 7.84 -1.84 0.31
CA LYS A 11 9.20 -2.11 0.79
C LYS A 11 10.09 -0.86 0.77
N ALA A 12 9.97 -0.03 -0.26
CA ALA A 12 10.74 1.19 -0.39
C ALA A 12 10.36 2.20 0.71
N TYR A 13 9.06 2.47 0.86
CA TYR A 13 8.55 3.42 1.84
C TYR A 13 8.77 2.97 3.28
N ARG A 14 8.64 1.68 3.62
CA ARG A 14 9.02 1.18 4.94
C ARG A 14 10.47 1.53 5.29
N LYS A 15 11.40 1.30 4.35
CA LYS A 15 12.82 1.57 4.55
C LYS A 15 13.12 3.07 4.65
N GLN A 16 12.44 3.90 3.86
CA GLN A 16 12.57 5.36 3.92
C GLN A 16 12.10 5.91 5.28
N ASN A 17 11.10 5.27 5.90
CA ASN A 17 10.64 5.60 7.25
C ASN A 17 11.47 4.92 8.36
N HIS A 18 12.58 4.26 8.02
CA HIS A 18 13.47 3.58 8.95
C HIS A 18 12.81 2.49 9.82
N LEU A 19 11.68 1.94 9.36
CA LEU A 19 10.96 0.89 10.07
C LEU A 19 11.52 -0.49 9.72
N THR A 20 11.72 -1.34 10.71
CA THR A 20 11.93 -2.78 10.50
C THR A 20 10.59 -3.46 10.22
N VAL A 21 10.62 -4.69 9.71
CA VAL A 21 9.38 -5.47 9.51
C VAL A 21 8.71 -5.81 10.85
N ASN A 22 9.49 -5.95 11.93
CA ASN A 22 8.93 -6.13 13.27
C ASN A 22 8.23 -4.87 13.77
N ASP A 23 8.79 -3.68 13.53
CA ASP A 23 8.13 -2.43 13.91
C ASP A 23 6.77 -2.30 13.23
N VAL A 24 6.69 -2.64 11.93
CA VAL A 24 5.42 -2.64 11.18
C VAL A 24 4.42 -3.64 11.73
N SER A 25 4.87 -4.82 12.15
CA SER A 25 4.01 -5.82 12.80
C SER A 25 3.38 -5.26 14.08
N ILE A 26 4.16 -4.54 14.90
CA ILE A 26 3.69 -3.92 16.15
C ILE A 26 2.73 -2.77 15.86
N LEU A 27 3.09 -1.88 14.93
CA LEU A 27 2.27 -0.72 14.56
C LEU A 27 0.91 -1.12 13.95
N LEU A 28 0.86 -2.23 13.20
CA LEU A 28 -0.40 -2.78 12.70
C LEU A 28 -1.25 -3.33 13.85
N GLU A 29 -0.65 -3.96 14.85
CA GLU A 29 -1.36 -4.47 16.02
C GLU A 29 -1.97 -3.33 16.85
N GLU A 30 -1.25 -2.21 17.01
CA GLU A 30 -1.77 -0.97 17.61
C GLU A 30 -2.98 -0.39 16.84
N ARG A 31 -3.12 -0.72 15.55
CA ARG A 31 -4.25 -0.36 14.68
C ARG A 31 -5.29 -1.47 14.54
N SER A 32 -5.26 -2.47 15.43
CA SER A 32 -6.18 -3.63 15.43
C SER A 32 -6.05 -4.57 14.21
N PHE A 33 -4.91 -4.56 13.52
CA PHE A 33 -4.58 -5.51 12.46
C PHE A 33 -3.46 -6.45 12.90
N THR A 34 -3.69 -7.77 12.84
CA THR A 34 -2.66 -8.75 13.14
C THR A 34 -1.93 -9.17 11.86
N ALA A 35 -0.63 -8.88 11.76
CA ALA A 35 0.21 -9.33 10.66
C ALA A 35 1.60 -9.71 11.15
N ALA A 36 1.89 -11.02 11.20
CA ALA A 36 3.22 -11.49 11.56
C ALA A 36 4.29 -10.99 10.57
N PRO A 37 5.57 -10.86 10.99
CA PRO A 37 6.66 -10.41 10.11
C PRO A 37 6.75 -11.16 8.78
N LYS A 38 6.49 -12.48 8.78
CA LYS A 38 6.46 -13.31 7.56
C LYS A 38 5.38 -12.85 6.57
N THR A 39 4.22 -12.41 7.05
CA THR A 39 3.13 -11.90 6.23
C THR A 39 3.56 -10.61 5.53
N ILE A 40 4.21 -9.70 6.26
CA ILE A 40 4.74 -8.44 5.72
C ILE A 40 5.82 -8.71 4.67
N TYR A 41 6.74 -9.65 4.91
CA TYR A 41 7.68 -10.10 3.87
C TYR A 41 6.97 -10.68 2.64
N GLY A 42 5.85 -11.39 2.83
CA GLY A 42 5.00 -11.88 1.75
C GLY A 42 4.43 -10.76 0.88
N TRP A 43 4.03 -9.64 1.50
CA TRP A 43 3.59 -8.44 0.78
C TRP A 43 4.75 -7.75 0.05
N GLU A 44 5.88 -7.53 0.72
CA GLU A 44 7.07 -6.87 0.14
C GLU A 44 7.78 -7.69 -0.95
N SER A 45 7.51 -8.98 -1.02
CA SER A 45 8.00 -9.88 -2.09
C SER A 45 6.97 -10.14 -3.19
N GLY A 46 5.74 -9.63 -3.03
CA GLY A 46 4.65 -9.85 -3.99
C GLY A 46 4.10 -11.28 -4.00
N GLN A 47 4.36 -12.07 -2.94
CA GLN A 47 3.78 -13.39 -2.76
C GLN A 47 2.29 -13.31 -2.43
N ALA A 48 1.88 -12.28 -1.70
CA ALA A 48 0.49 -11.96 -1.37
C ALA A 48 0.27 -10.45 -1.42
N ASN A 49 -0.98 -10.00 -1.47
CA ASN A 49 -1.34 -8.60 -1.29
C ASN A 49 -1.95 -8.43 0.12
N PRO A 50 -1.76 -7.27 0.78
CA PRO A 50 -2.58 -6.90 1.93
C PRO A 50 -4.04 -6.71 1.52
N SER A 51 -4.96 -6.73 2.49
CA SER A 51 -6.32 -6.23 2.26
C SER A 51 -6.29 -4.73 1.96
N ALA A 52 -7.39 -4.18 1.45
CA ALA A 52 -7.49 -2.74 1.19
C ALA A 52 -7.29 -1.92 2.48
N ASP A 53 -7.92 -2.31 3.59
CA ASP A 53 -7.82 -1.59 4.87
C ASP A 53 -6.38 -1.61 5.41
N ILE A 54 -5.70 -2.75 5.32
CA ILE A 54 -4.29 -2.87 5.71
C ILE A 54 -3.41 -2.04 4.78
N LEU A 55 -3.68 -2.04 3.46
CA LEU A 55 -2.91 -1.24 2.51
C LEU A 55 -2.99 0.26 2.85
N LEU A 56 -4.19 0.77 3.13
CA LEU A 56 -4.38 2.17 3.52
C LEU A 56 -3.71 2.49 4.85
N THR A 57 -3.78 1.56 5.82
CA THR A 57 -3.09 1.70 7.11
C THR A 57 -1.57 1.74 6.93
N LEU A 58 -1.01 0.91 6.04
CA LEU A 58 0.41 0.96 5.71
C LEU A 58 0.79 2.27 5.02
N CYS A 59 -0.08 2.83 4.18
CA CYS A 59 0.17 4.12 3.56
C CYS A 59 0.28 5.23 4.62
N ASP A 60 -0.63 5.24 5.60
CA ASP A 60 -0.59 6.16 6.74
C ASP A 60 0.71 5.98 7.56
N LEU A 61 1.02 4.74 7.98
CA LEU A 61 2.23 4.43 8.76
C LEU A 61 3.53 4.81 8.05
N TYR A 62 3.54 4.76 6.71
CA TYR A 62 4.72 5.08 5.90
C TYR A 62 4.72 6.51 5.36
N ASN A 63 3.81 7.37 5.81
CA ASN A 63 3.69 8.76 5.34
C ASN A 63 3.53 8.87 3.81
N ILE A 64 2.79 7.94 3.19
CA ILE A 64 2.40 8.00 1.78
C ILE A 64 1.15 8.89 1.67
N THR A 65 1.33 10.13 1.25
CA THR A 65 0.24 11.12 1.12
C THR A 65 -0.46 11.08 -0.22
N ASP A 66 0.29 10.91 -1.33
CA ASP A 66 -0.26 10.70 -2.67
C ASP A 66 -0.21 9.21 -3.03
N ILE A 67 -1.29 8.51 -2.72
CA ILE A 67 -1.42 7.07 -2.93
C ILE A 67 -1.42 6.74 -4.43
N LEU A 68 -2.09 7.55 -5.26
CA LEU A 68 -2.18 7.28 -6.69
C LEU A 68 -0.81 7.40 -7.34
N GLU A 69 -0.12 8.50 -7.08
CA GLU A 69 1.24 8.74 -7.57
C GLU A 69 2.20 7.65 -7.06
N ALA A 70 2.18 7.34 -5.76
CA ALA A 70 3.08 6.36 -5.16
C ALA A 70 2.96 4.97 -5.80
N PHE A 71 1.75 4.58 -6.25
CA PHE A 71 1.52 3.31 -6.93
C PHE A 71 1.50 3.41 -8.47
N GLY A 72 1.86 4.57 -9.04
CA GLY A 72 2.03 4.78 -10.48
C GLY A 72 0.72 4.92 -11.26
N TYR A 73 -0.34 5.37 -10.59
CA TYR A 73 -1.59 5.75 -11.25
C TYR A 73 -1.50 7.23 -11.65
N GLU A 74 -1.57 7.49 -12.95
CA GLU A 74 -1.63 8.86 -13.46
C GLU A 74 -3.01 9.47 -13.17
N ASN A 75 -3.03 10.71 -12.68
CA ASN A 75 -4.23 11.53 -12.62
C ASN A 75 -4.65 11.90 -14.05
N ASN A 76 -5.30 10.98 -14.76
CA ASN A 76 -5.94 11.30 -16.02
C ASN A 76 -7.23 12.07 -15.72
N GLU A 77 -7.15 13.39 -15.59
CA GLU A 77 -8.30 14.30 -15.53
C GLU A 77 -9.13 14.35 -16.85
N ASN A 78 -8.96 13.38 -17.75
CA ASN A 78 -9.84 13.15 -18.90
C ASN A 78 -10.82 12.00 -18.61
N LEU A 79 -11.65 12.17 -17.59
CA LEU A 79 -12.96 11.49 -17.58
C LEU A 79 -13.83 12.27 -18.55
N GLU A 80 -13.81 11.90 -19.84
CA GLU A 80 -14.83 12.32 -20.78
C GLU A 80 -16.18 11.82 -20.25
N VAL A 81 -16.89 12.70 -19.53
CA VAL A 81 -18.31 12.57 -19.26
C VAL A 81 -19.00 12.67 -20.61
N SER A 82 -19.08 11.56 -21.32
CA SER A 82 -20.02 11.41 -22.42
C SER A 82 -21.40 11.41 -21.79
N GLN A 83 -21.97 12.62 -21.70
CA GLN A 83 -23.41 12.83 -21.57
C GLN A 83 -24.07 12.04 -22.70
N SER A 84 -24.58 10.85 -22.39
CA SER A 84 -25.64 10.28 -23.22
C SER A 84 -26.90 11.09 -22.93
N LEU A 85 -27.14 12.09 -23.78
CA LEU A 85 -28.50 12.54 -24.03
C LEU A 85 -29.27 11.35 -24.60
N CYS A 86 -30.20 10.82 -23.80
CA CYS A 86 -31.44 10.18 -24.25
C CYS A 86 -32.52 10.59 -23.26
#